data_AF-A0A0F9FED5-F1
#
_entry.id   AF-A0A0F9FED5-F1
#
_cell.length_a   1.000
_cell.length_b   1.000
_cell.length_c   1.000
_cell.angle_alpha   90.00
_cell.angle_beta   90.00
_cell.angle_gamma   90.00
#
_symmetry.space_group_name_H-M   'P 1'
#
loop_
_entity.id
_entity.type
_entity.pdbx_description
1 polymer ?
#
loop_
_entity_poly.entity_id
_entity_poly.type
_entity_poly.pdbx_seq_one_letter_code
_entity_poly.pdbx_strand_id
1 'polypeptide(L)'
;MRYYLSHAIRGKVGPGASHDVQAKNCAEAKRVANILRTLFPKLELYVPAENEIFIQIAYDSGFLNENAILDVDCRIIDTLDGVLVYVPDGDELQGGRKIEYGHAVATNKPVCIFHKVEEAADYIEAQYRRELI
;
A
#
# COMPACT_ATOMS: atom_id res chain seq x y z
N MET A 1 6.92 2.38 14.59
CA MET A 1 6.98 2.56 13.12
C MET A 1 5.59 2.38 12.52
N ARG A 2 5.17 3.35 11.71
CA ARG A 2 3.86 3.40 11.04
C ARG A 2 4.08 3.52 9.54
N TYR A 3 3.64 2.54 8.77
CA TYR A 3 3.90 2.47 7.34
C TYR A 3 2.61 2.38 6.53
N TYR A 4 2.63 2.95 5.34
CA TYR A 4 1.59 2.74 4.33
C TYR A 4 1.96 1.49 3.50
N LEU A 5 1.05 0.53 3.39
CA LEU A 5 1.23 -0.64 2.52
C LEU A 5 0.51 -0.42 1.19
N SER A 6 1.26 0.10 0.22
CA SER A 6 0.82 0.32 -1.15
C SER A 6 0.72 -1.01 -1.91
N HIS A 7 -0.42 -1.25 -2.57
CA HIS A 7 -0.68 -2.46 -3.34
C HIS A 7 -1.58 -2.15 -4.56
N ALA A 8 -1.63 -3.05 -5.55
CA ALA A 8 -2.57 -2.88 -6.65
C ALA A 8 -4.00 -3.13 -6.16
N ILE A 9 -4.95 -2.25 -6.47
CA ILE A 9 -6.39 -2.56 -6.36
C ILE A 9 -6.86 -3.11 -7.71
N ARG A 10 -6.75 -2.30 -8.76
CA ARG A 10 -7.19 -2.66 -10.12
C ARG A 10 -6.15 -3.45 -10.95
N GLY A 11 -4.88 -3.47 -10.52
CA GLY A 11 -3.82 -4.17 -11.24
C GLY A 11 -3.64 -3.66 -12.68
N LYS A 12 -2.99 -4.46 -13.55
CA LYS A 12 -2.70 -4.08 -14.95
C LYS A 12 -3.96 -3.82 -15.79
N VAL A 13 -5.12 -4.29 -15.33
CA VAL A 13 -6.41 -4.12 -16.01
C VAL A 13 -6.93 -2.67 -15.88
N GLY A 14 -6.52 -1.94 -14.84
CA GLY A 14 -6.90 -0.54 -14.66
C GLY A 14 -8.42 -0.36 -14.50
N PRO A 15 -9.03 0.70 -15.06
CA PRO A 15 -10.47 0.98 -14.90
C PRO A 15 -11.42 -0.14 -15.30
N GLY A 16 -10.98 -1.10 -16.12
CA GLY A 16 -11.76 -2.27 -16.53
C GLY A 16 -11.71 -3.46 -15.56
N ALA A 17 -11.03 -3.34 -14.42
CA ALA A 17 -10.87 -4.44 -13.46
C ALA A 17 -12.22 -4.83 -12.83
N SER A 18 -12.60 -6.11 -12.92
CA SER A 18 -13.79 -6.61 -12.24
C SER A 18 -13.64 -6.56 -10.71
N HIS A 19 -14.76 -6.58 -10.00
CA HIS A 19 -14.74 -6.67 -8.54
C HIS A 19 -13.97 -7.91 -8.03
N ASP A 20 -13.98 -9.03 -8.77
CA ASP A 20 -13.21 -10.23 -8.40
C ASP A 20 -11.70 -10.00 -8.48
N VAL A 21 -11.22 -9.29 -9.52
CA VAL A 21 -9.80 -8.92 -9.64
C VAL A 21 -9.40 -8.02 -8.48
N GLN A 22 -10.22 -7.02 -8.18
CA GLN A 22 -9.97 -6.09 -7.07
C GLN A 22 -9.98 -6.80 -5.72
N ALA A 23 -10.98 -7.66 -5.47
CA ALA A 23 -11.08 -8.46 -4.26
C ALA A 23 -9.88 -9.39 -4.08
N LYS A 24 -9.40 -10.04 -5.15
CA LYS A 24 -8.20 -10.89 -5.11
C LYS A 24 -6.96 -10.09 -4.73
N ASN A 25 -6.75 -8.92 -5.34
CA ASN A 25 -5.58 -8.09 -5.02
C ASN A 25 -5.65 -7.54 -3.58
N CYS A 26 -6.82 -7.13 -3.14
CA CYS A 26 -7.05 -6.68 -1.76
C CYS A 26 -6.85 -7.80 -0.73
N ALA A 27 -7.29 -9.03 -1.04
CA ALA A 27 -7.07 -10.19 -0.18
C ALA A 27 -5.58 -10.51 -0.03
N GLU A 28 -4.83 -10.43 -1.13
CA GLU A 28 -3.38 -10.65 -1.10
C GLU A 28 -2.65 -9.58 -0.28
N ALA A 29 -3.01 -8.29 -0.44
CA ALA A 29 -2.43 -7.22 0.37
C ALA A 29 -2.70 -7.40 1.86
N LYS A 30 -3.93 -7.81 2.24
CA LYS A 30 -4.28 -8.15 3.62
C LYS A 30 -3.47 -9.34 4.15
N ARG A 31 -3.25 -10.36 3.32
CA ARG A 31 -2.42 -11.53 3.68
C ARG A 31 -0.98 -11.09 3.99
N VAL A 32 -0.37 -10.28 3.11
CA VAL A 32 0.96 -9.73 3.30
C VAL A 32 1.03 -8.90 4.58
N ALA A 33 0.07 -7.99 4.79
CA ALA A 33 0.00 -7.16 6.00
C ALA A 33 -0.07 -7.99 7.29
N ASN A 34 -0.88 -9.06 7.29
CA ASN A 34 -1.02 -9.94 8.45
C ASN A 34 0.29 -10.66 8.78
N ILE A 35 1.02 -11.15 7.76
CA ILE A 35 2.33 -11.78 7.99
C ILE A 35 3.31 -10.78 8.59
N LEU A 36 3.40 -9.56 8.03
CA LEU A 36 4.28 -8.52 8.55
C LEU A 36 3.92 -8.12 9.99
N ARG A 37 2.64 -7.99 10.32
CA ARG A 37 2.18 -7.72 11.69
C ARG A 37 2.50 -8.86 12.66
N THR A 38 2.46 -10.12 12.22
CA THR A 38 2.89 -11.27 13.04
C THR A 38 4.39 -11.25 13.29
N LEU A 39 5.20 -10.94 12.27
CA LEU A 39 6.66 -10.86 12.39
C LEU A 39 7.10 -9.64 13.23
N PHE A 40 6.38 -8.54 13.14
CA PHE A 40 6.70 -7.28 13.80
C PHE A 40 5.48 -6.72 14.57
N PRO A 41 5.20 -7.21 15.79
CA PRO A 41 3.98 -6.82 16.53
C PRO A 41 3.84 -5.33 16.86
N LYS A 42 4.93 -4.55 16.80
CA LYS A 42 4.92 -3.08 17.00
C LYS A 42 4.80 -2.28 15.69
N LEU A 43 4.75 -2.97 14.55
CA LEU A 43 4.56 -2.33 13.25
C LEU A 43 3.09 -1.98 13.07
N GLU A 44 2.82 -0.69 12.88
CA GLU A 44 1.50 -0.23 12.45
C GLU A 44 1.48 -0.12 10.93
N LEU A 45 0.48 -0.74 10.31
CA LEU A 45 0.28 -0.69 8.86
C LEU A 45 -1.06 -0.08 8.53
N TYR A 46 -1.06 0.98 7.74
CA TYR A 46 -2.23 1.42 6.99
C TYR A 46 -2.31 0.62 5.68
N VAL A 47 -3.42 -0.09 5.46
CA VAL A 47 -3.60 -0.95 4.29
C VAL A 47 -4.88 -0.53 3.55
N PRO A 48 -4.80 0.07 2.35
CA PRO A 48 -5.98 0.54 1.61
C PRO A 48 -7.06 -0.54 1.43
N ALA A 49 -6.67 -1.78 1.15
CA ALA A 49 -7.57 -2.93 1.06
C ALA A 49 -8.51 -3.11 2.25
N GLU A 50 -8.12 -2.69 3.46
CA GLU A 50 -8.95 -2.78 4.68
C GLU A 50 -10.14 -1.80 4.64
N ASN A 51 -10.07 -0.74 3.84
CA ASN A 51 -11.10 0.29 3.69
C ASN A 51 -11.85 0.20 2.34
N GLU A 52 -11.51 -0.77 1.48
CA GLU A 52 -11.98 -0.87 0.10
C GLU A 52 -13.50 -0.83 -0.05
N ILE A 53 -14.25 -1.47 0.84
CA ILE A 53 -15.73 -1.51 0.75
C ILE A 53 -16.32 -0.10 0.80
N PHE A 54 -15.83 0.75 1.71
CA PHE A 54 -16.30 2.13 1.83
C PHE A 54 -15.90 2.94 0.61
N ILE A 55 -14.63 2.83 0.18
CA ILE A 55 -14.10 3.58 -0.97
C ILE A 55 -14.85 3.21 -2.25
N GLN A 56 -15.09 1.92 -2.49
CA GLN A 56 -15.82 1.44 -3.66
C GLN A 56 -17.26 1.95 -3.66
N ILE A 57 -17.98 1.89 -2.54
CA ILE A 57 -19.35 2.42 -2.43
C ILE A 57 -19.38 3.93 -2.70
N ALA A 58 -18.44 4.68 -2.12
CA ALA A 58 -18.34 6.13 -2.31
C ALA A 58 -17.99 6.52 -3.75
N TYR A 59 -17.13 5.75 -4.40
CA TYR A 59 -16.77 5.91 -5.81
C TYR A 59 -17.95 5.61 -6.74
N ASP A 60 -18.62 4.46 -6.56
CA ASP A 60 -19.76 4.05 -7.39
C ASP A 60 -20.97 4.97 -7.23
N SER A 61 -21.13 5.56 -6.04
CA SER A 61 -22.18 6.54 -5.74
C SER A 61 -21.84 7.96 -6.23
N GLY A 62 -20.64 8.17 -6.80
CA GLY A 62 -20.19 9.48 -7.30
C GLY A 62 -19.80 10.49 -6.21
N PHE A 63 -19.66 10.07 -4.95
CA PHE A 63 -19.18 10.93 -3.86
C PHE A 63 -17.68 11.17 -3.94
N LEU A 64 -16.94 10.21 -4.48
CA LEU A 64 -15.50 10.30 -4.72
C LEU A 64 -15.19 9.99 -6.19
N ASN A 65 -14.13 10.61 -6.70
CA ASN A 65 -13.51 10.22 -7.96
C ASN A 65 -12.09 9.71 -7.69
N GLU A 66 -11.47 9.10 -8.70
CA GLU A 66 -10.14 8.49 -8.57
C GLU A 66 -9.07 9.49 -8.10
N ASN A 67 -9.08 10.72 -8.61
CA ASN A 67 -8.13 11.75 -8.19
C ASN A 67 -8.30 12.12 -6.71
N ALA A 68 -9.53 12.19 -6.22
CA ALA A 68 -9.81 12.48 -4.81
C ALA A 68 -9.35 11.33 -3.90
N ILE A 69 -9.53 10.07 -4.33
CA ILE A 69 -9.05 8.89 -3.59
C ILE A 69 -7.51 8.95 -3.49
N LEU A 70 -6.83 9.16 -4.61
CA LEU A 70 -5.37 9.23 -4.65
C LEU A 70 -4.79 10.42 -3.86
N ASP A 71 -5.47 11.58 -3.85
CA ASP A 71 -5.09 12.71 -3.00
C ASP A 71 -5.20 12.37 -1.52
N VAL A 72 -6.27 11.67 -1.12
CA VAL A 72 -6.44 11.20 0.27
C VAL A 72 -5.35 10.19 0.63
N ASP A 73 -5.02 9.24 -0.25
CA ASP A 73 -3.93 8.29 -0.03
C ASP A 73 -2.57 9.00 0.19
N CYS A 74 -2.26 10.01 -0.63
CA CYS A 74 -1.04 10.80 -0.48
C CYS A 74 -1.01 11.57 0.86
N ARG A 75 -2.14 12.15 1.29
CA ARG A 75 -2.25 12.81 2.60
C ARG A 75 -2.08 11.84 3.77
N ILE A 76 -2.56 10.59 3.62
CA ILE A 76 -2.34 9.56 4.64
C ILE A 76 -0.85 9.24 4.73
N ILE A 77 -0.16 9.05 3.60
CA ILE A 77 1.29 8.83 3.54
C ILE A 77 2.07 9.94 4.28
N ASP A 78 1.64 11.20 4.16
CA ASP A 78 2.29 12.32 4.85
C ASP A 78 2.29 12.17 6.38
N THR A 79 1.29 11.49 6.94
CA THR A 79 1.16 11.25 8.40
C THR A 79 1.97 10.05 8.92
N LEU A 80 2.55 9.25 8.01
CA LEU A 80 3.22 7.98 8.30
C LEU A 80 4.75 8.11 8.17
N ASP A 81 5.46 7.11 8.67
CA ASP A 81 6.93 7.12 8.75
C ASP A 81 7.59 6.66 7.43
N GLY A 82 6.85 5.97 6.57
CA GLY A 82 7.32 5.51 5.26
C GLY A 82 6.29 4.71 4.47
N VAL A 83 6.69 4.23 3.30
CA VAL A 83 5.83 3.46 2.39
C VAL A 83 6.50 2.13 2.02
N LEU A 84 5.74 1.04 2.17
CA LEU A 84 6.07 -0.27 1.62
C LEU A 84 5.23 -0.45 0.35
N VAL A 85 5.87 -0.67 -0.80
CA VAL A 85 5.21 -0.81 -2.09
C VAL A 85 5.32 -2.26 -2.56
N TYR A 86 4.22 -3.00 -2.45
CA TYR A 86 4.16 -4.39 -2.88
C TYR A 86 3.97 -4.48 -4.39
N VAL A 87 4.93 -5.10 -5.08
CA VAL A 87 4.92 -5.38 -6.52
C VAL A 87 5.33 -6.83 -6.72
N PRO A 88 4.41 -7.81 -6.71
CA PRO A 88 4.77 -9.23 -6.81
C PRO A 88 5.46 -9.57 -8.13
N ASP A 89 6.15 -10.72 -8.17
CA ASP A 89 6.81 -11.22 -9.38
C ASP A 89 5.86 -11.25 -10.59
N GLY A 90 6.29 -10.63 -11.71
CA GLY A 90 5.50 -10.49 -12.93
C GLY A 90 4.55 -9.29 -12.97
N ASP A 91 4.44 -8.53 -11.87
CA ASP A 91 3.73 -7.26 -11.80
C ASP A 91 4.70 -6.07 -12.00
N GLU A 92 4.14 -4.88 -12.15
CA GLU A 92 4.88 -3.64 -12.36
C GLU A 92 4.36 -2.51 -11.47
N LEU A 93 5.23 -1.54 -11.18
CA LEU A 93 4.86 -0.32 -10.47
C LEU A 93 4.01 0.58 -11.38
N GLN A 94 2.69 0.56 -11.17
CA GLN A 94 1.71 1.25 -12.00
C GLN A 94 0.48 1.67 -11.19
N GLY A 95 -0.37 2.52 -11.79
CA GLY A 95 -1.62 2.99 -11.19
C GLY A 95 -1.38 3.78 -9.90
N GLY A 96 -2.29 3.63 -8.93
CA GLY A 96 -2.22 4.30 -7.63
C GLY A 96 -0.87 4.12 -6.93
N ARG A 97 -0.33 2.88 -6.89
CA ARG A 97 0.99 2.60 -6.30
C ARG A 97 2.11 3.46 -6.87
N LYS A 98 2.10 3.73 -8.19
CA LYS A 98 3.13 4.57 -8.82
C LYS A 98 3.00 6.03 -8.40
N ILE A 99 1.78 6.50 -8.20
CA ILE A 99 1.49 7.86 -7.71
C ILE A 99 1.93 7.97 -6.25
N GLU A 100 1.57 7.01 -5.40
CA GLU A 100 1.97 6.93 -4.00
C GLU A 100 3.50 6.85 -3.85
N TYR A 101 4.17 6.02 -4.66
CA TYR A 101 5.63 5.97 -4.74
C TYR A 101 6.21 7.33 -5.10
N GLY A 102 5.70 7.97 -6.16
CA GLY A 102 6.16 9.27 -6.62
C GLY A 102 5.99 10.36 -5.55
N HIS A 103 4.84 10.36 -4.86
CA HIS A 103 4.56 11.26 -3.75
C HIS A 103 5.54 11.06 -2.59
N ALA A 104 5.75 9.82 -2.15
CA ALA A 104 6.67 9.48 -1.07
C ALA A 104 8.11 9.93 -1.39
N VAL A 105 8.58 9.70 -2.62
CA VAL A 105 9.89 10.18 -3.07
C VAL A 105 9.96 11.71 -3.05
N ALA A 106 8.93 12.39 -3.57
CA ALA A 106 8.90 13.85 -3.62
C ALA A 106 8.88 14.50 -2.22
N THR A 107 8.30 13.82 -1.22
CA THR A 107 8.22 14.30 0.18
C THR A 107 9.32 13.73 1.08
N ASN A 108 10.34 13.08 0.51
CA ASN A 108 11.46 12.47 1.23
C ASN A 108 11.03 11.43 2.27
N LYS A 109 9.91 10.74 2.05
CA LYS A 109 9.50 9.59 2.85
C LYS A 109 10.34 8.37 2.46
N PRO A 110 10.82 7.57 3.43
CA PRO A 110 11.44 6.28 3.14
C PRO A 110 10.50 5.37 2.35
N VAL A 111 11.03 4.72 1.31
CA VAL A 111 10.28 3.79 0.47
C VAL A 111 11.01 2.46 0.34
N CYS A 112 10.29 1.36 0.51
CA CYS A 112 10.74 0.02 0.20
C CYS A 112 9.82 -0.58 -0.87
N ILE A 113 10.34 -0.83 -2.07
CA ILE A 113 9.65 -1.65 -3.07
C ILE A 113 10.05 -3.10 -2.83
N PHE A 114 9.07 -3.99 -2.78
CA PHE A 114 9.31 -5.41 -2.50
C PHE A 114 8.38 -6.31 -3.31
N HIS A 115 8.87 -7.50 -3.64
CA HIS A 115 8.17 -8.52 -4.43
C HIS A 115 7.75 -9.71 -3.58
N LYS A 116 8.48 -9.93 -2.47
CA LYS A 116 8.26 -11.02 -1.52
C LYS A 116 8.27 -10.50 -0.10
N VAL A 117 7.53 -11.15 0.79
CA VAL A 117 7.32 -10.67 2.16
C VAL A 117 8.64 -10.59 2.94
N GLU A 118 9.58 -11.49 2.64
CA GLU A 118 10.92 -11.55 3.21
C GLU A 118 11.71 -10.26 2.94
N GLU A 119 11.60 -9.67 1.75
CA GLU A 119 12.28 -8.42 1.40
C GLU A 119 11.76 -7.24 2.23
N ALA A 120 10.44 -7.17 2.43
CA ALA A 120 9.84 -6.17 3.32
C ALA A 120 10.24 -6.41 4.78
N ALA A 121 10.33 -7.67 5.21
CA ALA A 121 10.74 -8.02 6.56
C ALA A 121 12.19 -7.60 6.83
N ASP A 122 13.11 -7.89 5.92
CA ASP A 122 14.53 -7.47 6.01
C ASP A 122 14.65 -5.94 6.11
N TYR A 123 13.88 -5.21 5.30
CA TYR A 123 13.85 -3.75 5.35
C TYR A 123 13.34 -3.23 6.71
N ILE A 124 12.23 -3.78 7.21
CA ILE A 124 11.64 -3.37 8.49
C ILE A 124 12.59 -3.68 9.64
N GLU A 125 13.21 -4.85 9.67
CA GLU A 125 14.19 -5.22 10.68
C GLU A 125 15.39 -4.24 10.68
N ALA A 126 15.86 -3.85 9.49
CA ALA A 126 16.93 -2.86 9.37
C ALA A 126 16.54 -1.49 9.94
N GLN A 127 15.27 -1.07 9.82
CA GLN A 127 14.78 0.17 10.44
C GLN A 127 14.68 0.07 11.96
N TYR A 128 14.15 -1.04 12.51
CA TYR A 128 14.11 -1.25 13.97
C TYR A 128 15.48 -1.16 14.61
N ARG A 129 16.51 -1.73 13.96
CA ARG A 129 17.90 -1.67 14.48
C ARG A 129 18.45 -0.24 14.52
N ARG A 130 18.03 0.64 13.60
CA ARG A 130 18.44 2.05 13.60
C ARG A 130 17.80 2.85 14.73
N GLU A 131 16.58 2.51 15.15
CA GLU A 131 15.90 3.19 16.27
C GLU A 131 16.51 2.85 17.64
N LEU A 132 17.34 1.80 17.72
CA LEU A 132 18.01 1.36 18.96
C LEU A 132 19.40 1.98 19.17
N ILE A 133 19.90 2.75 18.20
CA ILE A 133 21.22 3.43 18.23
C ILE A 133 20.99 4.92 18.42
#